data_AF-A0AB39V0W7-F1
#
_entry.id   AF-A0AB39V0W7-F1
#
_cell.length_a   1.000
_cell.length_b   1.000
_cell.length_c   1.000
_cell.angle_alpha   90.00
_cell.angle_beta   90.00
_cell.angle_gamma   90.00
#
_symmetry.space_group_name_H-M   'P 1'
#
loop_
_entity.id
_entity.type
_entity.pdbx_description
1 polymer ?
#
loop_
_entity_poly.entity_id
_entity_poly.type
_entity_poly.pdbx_seq_one_letter_code
_entity_poly.pdbx_strand_id
1 'polypeptide(L)'
;MYNFIPKRKEKIKNSGNLEENKNLSPEELFLKDIDEEIIDNLEKEKILTKFLENNKFKEIISEIEKEEKGMLNLAQFKRFYDFIKERKFDFFDEGKKVIDFIDKQRERKIATKFYEFVREEFIENPLRIQEKKLTDEFRISESQKNKQSFQVLEKYLLYIFGKKRMKEKLDKIEKTEVE
;
A
#
# COMPACT_ATOMS: atom_id res chain seq x y z
N MET A 1 -27.74 10.53 -33.69
CA MET A 1 -26.56 10.76 -32.83
C MET A 1 -27.01 10.72 -31.39
N TYR A 2 -26.57 9.72 -30.63
CA TYR A 2 -26.89 9.60 -29.20
C TYR A 2 -25.79 10.32 -28.42
N ASN A 3 -26.09 11.49 -27.87
CA ASN A 3 -25.14 12.24 -27.05
C ASN A 3 -25.14 11.65 -25.64
N PHE A 4 -24.13 10.83 -25.33
CA PHE A 4 -23.90 10.34 -23.98
C PHE A 4 -23.40 11.50 -23.11
N ILE A 5 -24.29 12.08 -22.29
CA ILE A 5 -23.93 13.09 -21.29
C ILE A 5 -23.64 12.34 -19.98
N PRO A 6 -22.39 12.33 -19.48
CA PRO A 6 -22.09 11.67 -18.22
C PRO A 6 -22.78 12.41 -17.07
N LYS A 7 -23.75 11.77 -16.40
CA LYS A 7 -24.27 12.27 -15.13
C LYS A 7 -23.16 12.17 -14.07
N ARG A 8 -22.70 13.31 -13.53
CA ARG A 8 -21.87 13.32 -12.32
C ARG A 8 -22.64 12.62 -11.20
N LYS A 9 -22.08 11.54 -10.64
CA LYS A 9 -22.52 11.05 -9.34
C LYS A 9 -22.30 12.17 -8.32
N GLU A 10 -23.31 12.49 -7.52
CA GLU A 10 -23.14 13.40 -6.39
C GLU A 10 -21.99 12.87 -5.53
N LYS A 11 -21.04 13.76 -5.19
CA LYS A 11 -20.05 13.44 -4.16
C LYS A 11 -20.83 13.22 -2.88
N ILE A 12 -20.79 12.01 -2.35
CA ILE A 12 -21.15 11.76 -0.95
C ILE A 12 -20.28 12.72 -0.14
N LYS A 13 -20.92 13.73 0.46
CA LYS A 13 -20.29 14.52 1.51
C LYS A 13 -20.21 13.58 2.71
N ASN A 14 -19.11 12.85 2.85
CA ASN A 14 -18.69 12.43 4.18
C ASN A 14 -18.31 13.71 4.92
N SER A 15 -19.30 14.38 5.52
CA SER A 15 -19.07 15.42 6.52
C SER A 15 -18.66 14.73 7.83
N GLY A 16 -17.54 14.01 7.80
CA GLY A 16 -16.79 13.74 9.00
C GLY A 16 -16.25 15.08 9.48
N ASN A 17 -16.58 15.46 10.72
CA ASN A 17 -16.33 16.77 11.28
C ASN A 17 -14.89 17.23 11.05
N LEU A 18 -14.72 18.23 10.18
CA LEU A 18 -13.44 18.86 9.87
C LEU A 18 -12.77 19.46 11.12
N GLU A 19 -13.54 19.68 12.19
CA GLU A 19 -13.06 20.16 13.49
C GLU A 19 -12.56 19.05 14.41
N GLU A 20 -13.11 17.83 14.35
CA GLU A 20 -12.68 16.69 15.17
C GLU A 20 -11.33 16.12 14.72
N ASN A 21 -10.95 16.36 13.46
CA ASN A 21 -9.71 15.87 12.89
C ASN A 21 -8.55 16.89 12.91
N LYS A 22 -8.76 18.10 13.47
CA LYS A 22 -7.71 19.15 13.54
C LYS A 22 -6.55 18.79 14.47
N ASN A 23 -6.79 17.93 15.46
CA ASN A 23 -5.82 17.55 16.48
C ASN A 23 -5.22 16.16 16.27
N LEU A 24 -5.65 15.45 15.22
CA LEU A 24 -5.17 14.12 14.93
C LEU A 24 -3.87 14.21 14.15
N SER A 25 -2.91 13.36 14.50
CA SER A 25 -1.77 13.14 13.64
C SER A 25 -2.28 12.66 12.26
N PRO A 26 -1.55 12.97 11.19
CA PRO A 26 -1.89 12.44 9.88
C PRO A 26 -2.01 10.90 9.83
N GLU A 27 -1.27 10.21 10.71
CA GLU A 27 -1.34 8.77 10.93
C GLU A 27 -2.67 8.33 11.59
N GLU A 28 -3.26 9.16 12.45
CA GLU A 28 -4.56 8.90 13.08
C GLU A 28 -5.75 9.20 12.14
N LEU A 29 -5.62 10.25 11.32
CA LEU A 29 -6.55 10.56 10.22
C LEU A 29 -6.59 9.41 9.18
N PHE A 30 -5.44 8.81 8.93
CA PHE A 30 -5.27 7.66 8.08
C PHE A 30 -6.03 6.41 8.59
N LEU A 31 -6.01 6.14 9.90
CA LEU A 31 -6.69 4.99 10.51
C LEU A 31 -8.22 5.09 10.38
N LYS A 32 -8.77 6.31 10.41
CA LYS A 32 -10.21 6.60 10.29
C LYS A 32 -10.78 6.42 8.87
N ASP A 33 -10.00 6.66 7.82
CA ASP A 33 -10.42 6.49 6.41
C ASP A 33 -10.40 5.01 5.95
N ILE A 34 -10.13 4.10 6.86
CA ILE A 34 -10.25 2.65 6.64
C ILE A 34 -11.56 2.18 7.22
N ASP A 35 -12.50 1.75 6.36
CA ASP A 35 -13.76 1.11 6.76
C ASP A 35 -13.51 0.23 7.98
N GLU A 36 -14.02 0.69 9.13
CA GLU A 36 -13.92 -0.01 10.41
C GLU A 36 -14.56 -1.40 10.33
N GLU A 37 -15.43 -1.60 9.33
CA GLU A 37 -16.11 -2.87 9.03
C GLU A 37 -15.17 -4.01 8.56
N ILE A 38 -13.91 -3.73 8.17
CA ILE A 38 -13.01 -4.74 7.59
C ILE A 38 -11.85 -5.12 8.52
N ILE A 39 -11.31 -4.18 9.30
CA ILE A 39 -10.17 -4.38 10.22
C ILE A 39 -10.38 -3.45 11.42
N ASP A 40 -10.12 -3.94 12.63
CA ASP A 40 -10.15 -3.11 13.85
C ASP A 40 -8.99 -2.09 13.85
N ASN A 41 -9.20 -0.90 14.41
CA ASN A 41 -8.20 0.18 14.41
C ASN A 41 -6.90 -0.22 15.10
N LEU A 42 -6.97 -1.01 16.18
CA LEU A 42 -5.80 -1.55 16.88
C LEU A 42 -4.99 -2.51 16.01
N GLU A 43 -5.67 -3.34 15.21
CA GLU A 43 -5.00 -4.30 14.33
C GLU A 43 -4.32 -3.58 13.15
N LYS A 44 -4.94 -2.53 12.61
CA LYS A 44 -4.32 -1.65 11.61
C LYS A 44 -3.02 -1.02 12.14
N GLU A 45 -3.06 -0.49 13.36
CA GLU A 45 -1.91 0.15 14.00
C GLU A 45 -0.76 -0.85 14.22
N LYS A 46 -1.07 -2.06 14.68
CA LYS A 46 -0.08 -3.14 14.82
C LYS A 46 0.57 -3.51 13.50
N ILE A 47 -0.23 -3.70 12.45
CA ILE A 47 0.26 -4.02 11.11
C ILE A 47 1.16 -2.90 10.58
N LEU A 48 0.70 -1.64 10.68
CA LEU A 48 1.47 -0.49 10.21
C LEU A 48 2.78 -0.35 11.00
N THR A 49 2.73 -0.45 12.32
CA THR A 49 3.91 -0.38 13.19
C THR A 49 4.93 -1.45 12.82
N LYS A 50 4.49 -2.70 12.61
CA LYS A 50 5.37 -3.79 12.16
C LYS A 50 6.08 -3.43 10.84
N PHE A 51 5.36 -2.84 9.88
CA PHE A 51 5.99 -2.39 8.63
C PHE A 51 6.94 -1.22 8.85
N LEU A 52 6.55 -0.24 9.66
CA LEU A 52 7.40 0.91 9.97
C LEU A 52 8.64 0.53 10.77
N GLU A 53 8.65 -0.57 11.51
CA GLU A 53 9.83 -1.10 12.19
C GLU A 53 10.78 -1.84 11.24
N ASN A 54 10.28 -2.33 10.10
CA ASN A 54 11.07 -3.05 9.11
C ASN A 54 12.02 -2.11 8.34
N ASN A 55 13.34 -2.31 8.51
CA ASN A 55 14.36 -1.45 7.87
C ASN A 55 14.26 -1.43 6.34
N LYS A 56 13.92 -2.53 5.68
CA LYS A 56 13.75 -2.57 4.21
C LYS A 56 12.55 -1.75 3.78
N PHE A 57 11.46 -1.79 4.56
CA PHE A 57 10.30 -0.97 4.30
C PHE A 57 10.61 0.52 4.47
N LYS A 58 11.34 0.91 5.53
CA LYS A 58 11.81 2.30 5.70
C LYS A 58 12.63 2.78 4.50
N GLU A 59 13.51 1.94 3.96
CA GLU A 59 14.26 2.28 2.75
C GLU A 59 13.37 2.49 1.53
N ILE A 60 12.34 1.64 1.35
CA ILE A 60 11.36 1.81 0.26
C ILE A 60 10.64 3.14 0.38
N ILE A 61 10.19 3.51 1.59
CA ILE A 61 9.54 4.80 1.84
C ILE A 61 10.50 5.95 1.51
N SER A 62 11.76 5.89 1.96
CA SER A 62 12.77 6.90 1.64
C SER A 62 13.01 7.06 0.13
N GLU A 63 12.99 5.96 -0.63
CA GLU A 63 13.09 6.01 -2.10
C GLU A 63 11.84 6.59 -2.77
N ILE A 64 10.65 6.38 -2.20
CA ILE A 64 9.39 6.96 -2.68
C ILE A 64 9.36 8.48 -2.45
N GLU A 65 9.88 8.94 -1.32
CA GLU A 65 9.96 10.37 -0.99
C GLU A 65 10.97 11.11 -1.89
N LYS A 66 12.06 10.46 -2.33
CA LYS A 66 13.02 11.03 -3.28
C LYS A 66 12.41 11.21 -4.69
N GLU A 67 12.73 12.31 -5.37
CA GLU A 67 12.06 12.75 -6.61
C GLU A 67 12.27 11.83 -7.82
N GLU A 68 13.47 11.30 -8.03
CA GLU A 68 13.84 10.69 -9.32
C GLU A 68 13.24 9.29 -9.55
N LYS A 69 13.07 8.48 -8.49
CA LYS A 69 12.59 7.08 -8.58
C LYS A 69 11.27 6.82 -7.85
N GLY A 70 10.78 7.78 -7.07
CA GLY A 70 9.66 7.54 -6.18
C GLY A 70 8.34 7.26 -6.87
N MET A 71 8.04 7.94 -7.99
CA MET A 71 6.84 7.67 -8.78
C MET A 71 6.86 6.29 -9.43
N LEU A 72 8.05 5.82 -9.87
CA LEU A 72 8.20 4.50 -10.47
C LEU A 72 7.97 3.40 -9.43
N ASN A 73 8.60 3.50 -8.26
CA ASN A 73 8.43 2.55 -7.17
C ASN A 73 6.95 2.46 -6.72
N LEU A 74 6.27 3.61 -6.62
CA LEU A 74 4.85 3.65 -6.27
C LEU A 74 3.95 3.02 -7.35
N ALA A 75 4.22 3.30 -8.63
CA ALA A 75 3.49 2.69 -9.73
C ALA A 75 3.65 1.16 -9.74
N GLN A 76 4.85 0.67 -9.42
CA GLN A 76 5.11 -0.76 -9.27
C GLN A 76 4.37 -1.36 -8.08
N PHE A 77 4.32 -0.66 -6.93
CA PHE A 77 3.50 -1.08 -5.80
C PHE A 77 2.04 -1.25 -6.21
N LYS A 78 1.44 -0.23 -6.84
CA LYS A 78 0.03 -0.27 -7.24
C LYS A 78 -0.24 -1.41 -8.22
N ARG A 79 0.64 -1.56 -9.22
CA ARG A 79 0.56 -2.66 -10.19
C ARG A 79 0.62 -4.02 -9.51
N PHE A 80 1.50 -4.19 -8.53
CA PHE A 80 1.59 -5.42 -7.78
C PHE A 80 0.36 -5.65 -6.90
N TYR A 81 -0.14 -4.61 -6.23
CA TYR A 81 -1.36 -4.67 -5.43
C TYR A 81 -2.58 -5.12 -6.25
N ASP A 82 -2.79 -4.52 -7.42
CA ASP A 82 -3.89 -4.91 -8.33
C ASP A 82 -3.73 -6.39 -8.76
N PHE A 83 -2.49 -6.79 -9.08
CA PHE A 83 -2.17 -8.16 -9.47
C PHE A 83 -2.44 -9.21 -8.37
N ILE A 84 -2.08 -8.94 -7.12
CA ILE A 84 -2.36 -9.86 -6.00
C ILE A 84 -3.83 -9.82 -5.57
N LYS A 85 -4.51 -8.67 -5.74
CA LYS A 85 -5.94 -8.54 -5.45
C LYS A 85 -6.77 -9.44 -6.36
N GLU A 86 -6.44 -9.50 -7.65
CA GLU A 86 -7.04 -10.46 -8.59
C GLU A 86 -6.84 -11.92 -8.17
N ARG A 87 -5.76 -12.20 -7.42
CA ARG A 87 -5.41 -13.52 -6.88
C ARG A 87 -5.88 -13.74 -5.45
N LYS A 88 -6.77 -12.87 -4.94
CA LYS A 88 -7.28 -12.95 -3.57
C LYS A 88 -6.18 -12.96 -2.50
N PHE A 89 -5.04 -12.33 -2.80
CA PHE A 89 -3.87 -12.25 -1.91
C PHE A 89 -3.25 -13.62 -1.57
N ASP A 90 -3.43 -14.62 -2.43
CA ASP A 90 -2.74 -15.91 -2.34
C ASP A 90 -1.34 -15.80 -2.97
N PHE A 91 -0.32 -15.85 -2.11
CA PHE A 91 1.10 -15.82 -2.49
C PHE A 91 1.66 -17.21 -2.80
N PHE A 92 0.90 -18.25 -2.49
CA PHE A 92 1.28 -19.65 -2.62
C PHE A 92 0.41 -20.35 -3.65
N ASP A 93 -0.01 -19.61 -4.68
CA ASP A 93 -0.82 -20.13 -5.76
C ASP A 93 -0.13 -21.31 -6.45
N GLU A 94 -0.90 -22.32 -6.85
CA GLU A 94 -0.35 -23.55 -7.44
C GLU A 94 0.49 -23.28 -8.70
N GLY A 95 0.17 -22.20 -9.42
CA GLY A 95 0.90 -21.76 -10.61
C GLY A 95 2.16 -20.93 -10.30
N LYS A 96 2.48 -20.67 -9.03
CA LYS A 96 3.60 -19.81 -8.58
C LYS A 96 3.64 -18.46 -9.29
N LYS A 97 2.50 -17.93 -9.73
CA LYS A 97 2.42 -16.73 -10.58
C LYS A 97 2.94 -15.52 -9.82
N VAL A 98 2.74 -15.47 -8.50
CA VAL A 98 3.24 -14.37 -7.67
C VAL A 98 4.76 -14.40 -7.58
N ILE A 99 5.34 -15.57 -7.36
CA ILE A 99 6.80 -15.77 -7.32
C ILE A 99 7.42 -15.41 -8.68
N ASP A 100 6.85 -15.94 -9.77
CA ASP A 100 7.31 -15.64 -11.13
C ASP A 100 7.24 -14.15 -11.46
N PHE A 101 6.19 -13.45 -10.99
CA PHE A 101 6.06 -12.02 -11.18
C PHE A 101 7.19 -11.27 -10.47
N ILE A 102 7.43 -11.60 -9.19
CA ILE A 102 8.47 -11.01 -8.35
C ILE A 102 9.83 -11.22 -8.99
N ASP A 103 10.16 -12.46 -9.36
CA ASP A 103 11.46 -12.81 -9.93
C ASP A 103 11.71 -12.08 -11.27
N LYS A 104 10.69 -11.99 -12.14
CA LYS A 104 10.77 -11.20 -13.38
C LYS A 104 11.03 -9.70 -13.14
N GLN A 105 10.48 -9.11 -12.07
CA GLN A 105 10.75 -7.71 -11.78
C GLN A 105 12.17 -7.50 -11.22
N ARG A 106 12.66 -8.46 -10.43
CA ARG A 106 14.05 -8.47 -9.92
C ARG A 106 15.06 -8.58 -11.06
N GLU A 107 14.84 -9.49 -12.02
CA GLU A 107 15.67 -9.61 -13.23
C GLU A 107 15.77 -8.31 -14.02
N ARG A 108 14.65 -7.58 -14.11
CA ARG A 108 14.58 -6.27 -14.79
C ARG A 108 15.15 -5.12 -13.96
N LYS A 109 15.59 -5.37 -12.73
CA LYS A 109 16.07 -4.36 -11.78
C LYS A 109 15.04 -3.25 -11.50
N ILE A 110 13.76 -3.60 -11.51
CA ILE A 110 12.64 -2.68 -11.27
C ILE A 110 12.22 -2.79 -9.82
N ALA A 111 12.23 -1.68 -9.07
CA ALA A 111 11.77 -1.61 -7.68
C ALA A 111 12.29 -2.79 -6.82
N THR A 112 13.58 -3.12 -6.98
CA THR A 112 14.16 -4.37 -6.45
C THR A 112 13.95 -4.53 -4.95
N LYS A 113 14.15 -3.45 -4.18
CA LYS A 113 13.94 -3.45 -2.74
C LYS A 113 12.49 -3.76 -2.35
N PHE A 114 11.52 -3.24 -3.11
CA PHE A 114 10.11 -3.55 -2.89
C PHE A 114 9.84 -5.04 -3.10
N TYR A 115 10.30 -5.62 -4.21
CA TYR A 115 10.08 -7.03 -4.49
C TYR A 115 10.87 -7.97 -3.56
N GLU A 116 12.02 -7.55 -3.06
CA GLU A 116 12.77 -8.26 -2.01
C GLU A 116 12.01 -8.24 -0.69
N PHE A 117 11.52 -7.06 -0.28
CA PHE A 117 10.65 -6.94 0.90
C PHE A 117 9.42 -7.83 0.79
N VAL A 118 8.72 -7.81 -0.36
CA VAL A 118 7.52 -8.62 -0.56
C VAL A 118 7.82 -10.11 -0.45
N ARG A 119 8.92 -10.56 -1.07
CA ARG A 119 9.34 -11.96 -1.04
C ARG A 119 9.67 -12.41 0.38
N GLU A 120 10.44 -11.61 1.11
CA GLU A 120 10.81 -11.96 2.48
C GLU A 120 9.61 -11.96 3.42
N GLU A 121 8.82 -10.89 3.40
CA GLU A 121 7.75 -10.68 4.37
C GLU A 121 6.55 -11.59 4.16
N PHE A 122 6.15 -11.85 2.90
CA PHE A 122 4.91 -12.56 2.57
C PHE A 122 5.12 -13.98 2.03
N ILE A 123 6.36 -14.41 1.80
CA ILE A 123 6.66 -15.75 1.29
C ILE A 123 7.64 -16.46 2.21
N GLU A 124 8.85 -15.92 2.39
CA GLU A 124 9.92 -16.62 3.12
C GLU A 124 9.65 -16.68 4.63
N ASN A 125 9.21 -15.57 5.25
CA ASN A 125 8.88 -15.50 6.67
C ASN A 125 7.73 -16.45 7.04
N PRO A 126 6.57 -16.44 6.35
CA PRO A 126 5.49 -17.40 6.62
C PRO A 126 5.93 -18.85 6.48
N LEU A 127 6.68 -19.19 5.41
CA LEU A 127 7.17 -20.55 5.18
C LEU A 127 8.16 -21.01 6.26
N ARG A 128 8.98 -20.10 6.78
CA ARG A 128 9.92 -20.39 7.88
C ARG A 128 9.19 -20.71 9.17
N ILE A 129 8.16 -19.95 9.50
CA ILE A 129 7.34 -20.15 10.71
C ILE A 129 6.62 -21.50 10.66
N GLN A 130 6.19 -21.92 9.47
CA GLN A 130 5.37 -23.11 9.30
C GLN A 130 6.15 -24.40 8.93
N GLU A 131 7.48 -24.40 9.09
CA GLU A 131 8.36 -25.52 8.70
C GLU A 131 8.10 -26.02 7.25
N LYS A 132 7.75 -25.12 6.34
CA LYS A 132 7.45 -25.39 4.92
C LYS A 132 6.25 -26.32 4.65
N LYS A 133 5.35 -26.56 5.62
CA LYS A 133 4.14 -27.37 5.40
C LYS A 133 3.02 -26.57 4.75
N LEU A 134 3.03 -26.50 3.42
CA LEU A 134 2.00 -25.81 2.65
C LEU A 134 0.66 -26.56 2.67
N THR A 135 -0.19 -26.29 3.65
CA THR A 135 -1.56 -26.82 3.73
C THR A 135 -2.58 -25.82 3.19
N ASP A 136 -3.75 -26.29 2.77
CA ASP A 136 -4.82 -25.40 2.29
C ASP A 136 -5.32 -24.44 3.39
N GLU A 137 -5.42 -24.93 4.63
CA GLU A 137 -5.77 -24.11 5.80
C GLU A 137 -4.78 -22.96 6.00
N PHE A 138 -3.49 -23.24 5.85
CA PHE A 138 -2.46 -22.21 5.93
C PHE A 138 -2.57 -21.19 4.80
N ARG A 139 -2.74 -21.66 3.55
CA ARG A 139 -2.89 -20.77 2.40
C ARG A 139 -4.08 -19.82 2.59
N ILE A 140 -5.20 -20.33 3.07
CA ILE A 140 -6.41 -19.53 3.35
C ILE A 140 -6.14 -18.51 4.46
N SER A 141 -5.56 -18.94 5.58
CA SER A 141 -5.21 -18.08 6.71
C SER A 141 -4.22 -16.97 6.29
N GLU A 142 -3.14 -17.32 5.60
CA GLU A 142 -2.15 -16.34 5.15
C GLU A 142 -2.73 -15.40 4.10
N SER A 143 -3.58 -15.88 3.19
CA SER A 143 -4.25 -14.99 2.22
C SER A 143 -5.11 -13.92 2.91
N GLN A 144 -5.79 -14.27 4.00
CA GLN A 144 -6.55 -13.31 4.80
C GLN A 144 -5.64 -12.28 5.47
N LYS A 145 -4.55 -12.71 6.12
CA LYS A 145 -3.56 -11.79 6.73
C LYS A 145 -2.89 -10.89 5.69
N ASN A 146 -2.57 -11.45 4.53
CA ASN A 146 -1.98 -10.73 3.41
C ASN A 146 -2.94 -9.66 2.89
N LYS A 147 -4.23 -9.98 2.74
CA LYS A 147 -5.24 -9.00 2.36
C LYS A 147 -5.26 -7.81 3.33
N GLN A 148 -5.32 -8.08 4.64
CA GLN A 148 -5.33 -7.03 5.66
C GLN A 148 -4.06 -6.17 5.58
N SER A 149 -2.91 -6.83 5.50
CA SER A 149 -1.60 -6.20 5.38
C SER A 149 -1.51 -5.28 4.17
N PHE A 150 -1.93 -5.73 3.00
CA PHE A 150 -1.87 -4.96 1.77
C PHE A 150 -2.89 -3.81 1.72
N GLN A 151 -4.03 -3.95 2.39
CA GLN A 151 -4.98 -2.84 2.54
C GLN A 151 -4.40 -1.70 3.38
N VAL A 152 -3.72 -2.03 4.48
CA VAL A 152 -3.00 -1.05 5.31
C VAL A 152 -1.86 -0.41 4.51
N LEU A 153 -1.04 -1.21 3.82
CA LEU A 153 0.06 -0.72 3.00
C LEU A 153 -0.41 0.19 1.85
N GLU A 154 -1.44 -0.21 1.11
CA GLU A 154 -1.98 0.55 -0.03
C GLU A 154 -2.34 1.97 0.42
N LYS A 155 -3.11 2.05 1.49
CA LYS A 155 -3.58 3.35 1.95
C LYS A 155 -2.43 4.16 2.52
N TYR A 156 -1.51 3.55 3.26
CA TYR A 156 -0.38 4.28 3.86
C TYR A 156 0.49 4.93 2.77
N LEU A 157 0.72 4.19 1.67
CA LEU A 157 1.42 4.72 0.51
C LEU A 157 0.64 5.82 -0.22
N LEU A 158 -0.68 5.71 -0.32
CA LEU A 158 -1.53 6.79 -0.84
C LEU A 158 -1.44 8.05 0.03
N TYR A 159 -1.37 7.90 1.35
CA TYR A 159 -1.19 9.01 2.28
C TYR A 159 0.17 9.71 2.09
N ILE A 160 1.27 8.96 2.07
CA ILE A 160 2.61 9.50 1.78
C ILE A 160 2.61 10.30 0.47
N PHE A 161 1.93 9.76 -0.55
CA PHE A 161 1.82 10.41 -1.84
C PHE A 161 0.97 11.69 -1.82
N GLY A 162 -0.15 11.67 -1.10
CA GLY A 162 -0.98 12.85 -0.87
C GLY A 162 -0.18 13.97 -0.20
N LYS A 163 0.59 13.63 0.84
CA LYS A 163 1.49 14.56 1.54
C LYS A 163 2.56 15.12 0.60
N LYS A 164 3.21 14.28 -0.21
CA LYS A 164 4.22 14.72 -1.18
C LYS A 164 3.65 15.72 -2.19
N ARG A 165 2.49 15.44 -2.79
CA ARG A 165 1.82 16.34 -3.74
C ARG A 165 1.43 17.68 -3.12
N MET A 166 0.97 17.66 -1.87
CA MET A 166 0.61 18.90 -1.15
C MET A 166 1.85 19.75 -0.91
N LYS A 167 2.96 19.13 -0.48
CA LYS A 167 4.25 19.81 -0.30
C LYS A 167 4.76 20.44 -1.60
N GLU A 168 4.78 19.67 -2.70
CA GLU A 168 5.20 20.18 -4.03
C GLU A 168 4.36 21.38 -4.51
N LYS A 169 3.06 21.44 -4.15
CA LYS A 169 2.20 22.58 -4.46
C LYS A 169 2.53 23.81 -3.61
N LEU A 170 2.77 23.62 -2.31
CA LEU A 170 3.16 24.70 -1.40
C LEU A 170 4.52 25.28 -1.81
N ASP A 171 5.52 24.43 -2.06
CA ASP A 171 6.85 24.86 -2.49
C ASP A 171 6.82 25.67 -3.81
N LYS A 172 5.86 25.39 -4.70
CA LYS A 172 5.66 26.16 -5.94
C LYS A 172 5.04 27.54 -5.69
N ILE A 173 4.09 27.61 -4.76
CA ILE A 173 3.43 28.87 -4.37
C ILE A 173 4.45 29.78 -3.68
N GLU A 174 5.20 29.26 -2.71
CA GLU A 174 6.26 30.02 -2.02
C GLU A 174 7.32 30.55 -3.00
N LYS A 175 7.73 29.75 -4.00
CA LYS A 175 8.69 30.20 -5.03
C LYS A 175 8.15 31.27 -5.97
N THR A 176 6.83 31.34 -6.17
CA THR A 176 6.20 32.36 -7.02
C THR A 176 5.82 33.63 -6.26
N GLU A 177 5.82 33.61 -4.92
CA GLU A 177 5.59 34.78 -4.08
C GLU A 177 6.89 35.56 -3.73
N VAL A 178 8.06 34.97 -4.01
CA VAL A 178 9.39 35.56 -3.71
C VAL A 178 10.07 36.19 -4.96
N GLU A 179 9.48 36.02 -6.16
CA GLU A 179 9.86 36.72 -7.40
C GLU A 179 8.96 37.94 -7.67
#